data_AF-T0QR16-F1
#
_entry.id   AF-T0QR16-F1
#
_cell.length_a   1.000
_cell.length_b   1.000
_cell.length_c   1.000
_cell.angle_alpha   90.00
_cell.angle_beta   90.00
_cell.angle_gamma   90.00
#
_symmetry.space_group_name_H-M   'P 1'
#
loop_
_entity.id
_entity.type
_entity.pdbx_description
1 polymer ?
#
loop_
_entity_poly.entity_id
_entity_poly.type
_entity_poly.pdbx_seq_one_letter_code
_entity_poly.pdbx_strand_id
1 'polypeptide(L)'
;MQLWGKRSPPATGLPDVAATYRVRISATRETRKSLATYTLYHISVSCLVSREWRIIQRRYSDFFALRDALADLQRRAFGAPWAAALSPIVDGPFPAKRYFRDTRSIVRERMRLFKSFVGQLLRFRHHYLALLQRHVHAAKSPLFVELLRLLHGFLELRLHKLLHGPQLARTDETACAICLAGRRRQWLRLSPCQHAFHASCAIDWLLRKPTCPVCRTGASAGVLIA
;
A
#
# COMPACT_ATOMS: atom_id res chain seq x y z
N MET A 1 28.93 -45.44 2.99
CA MET A 1 27.93 -44.50 3.54
C MET A 1 28.64 -43.25 4.06
N GLN A 2 28.69 -42.17 3.28
CA GLN A 2 29.05 -40.84 3.78
C GLN A 2 28.04 -39.84 3.21
N LEU A 3 27.28 -39.24 4.12
CA LEU A 3 26.13 -38.39 3.88
C LEU A 3 26.60 -37.03 3.36
N TRP A 4 26.17 -36.67 2.15
CA TRP A 4 26.29 -35.30 1.64
C TRP A 4 25.45 -34.37 2.51
N GLY A 5 26.13 -33.48 3.24
CA GLY A 5 25.51 -32.37 3.94
C GLY A 5 24.77 -31.49 2.94
N LYS A 6 23.44 -31.48 3.04
CA LYS A 6 22.57 -30.56 2.31
C LYS A 6 22.98 -29.12 2.68
N ARG A 7 23.73 -28.45 1.81
CA ARG A 7 23.89 -27.00 1.90
C ARG A 7 22.53 -26.38 1.56
N SER A 8 21.88 -25.79 2.56
CA SER A 8 20.74 -24.91 2.34
C SER A 8 21.14 -23.79 1.38
N PRO A 9 20.30 -23.42 0.39
CA PRO A 9 20.57 -22.27 -0.45
C PRO A 9 20.60 -20.98 0.41
N PRO A 10 21.40 -19.96 0.03
CA PRO A 10 21.47 -18.72 0.78
C PRO A 10 20.08 -18.07 0.79
N ALA A 11 19.60 -17.68 1.97
CA ALA A 11 18.40 -16.90 2.11
C ALA A 11 18.54 -15.64 1.24
N THR A 12 17.80 -15.59 0.13
CA THR A 12 17.58 -14.37 -0.65
C THR A 12 16.84 -13.41 0.26
N GLY A 13 17.59 -12.66 1.06
CA GLY A 13 17.07 -11.68 2.00
C GLY A 13 16.34 -10.59 1.24
N LEU A 14 15.03 -10.78 1.02
CA LEU A 14 14.16 -9.67 0.67
C LEU A 14 14.35 -8.60 1.75
N PRO A 15 14.58 -7.32 1.37
CA PRO A 15 14.66 -6.26 2.36
C PRO A 15 13.38 -6.24 3.18
N ASP A 16 13.52 -6.03 4.49
CA ASP A 16 12.38 -5.98 5.39
C ASP A 16 11.38 -4.92 4.89
N VAL A 17 10.14 -5.34 4.74
CA VAL A 17 9.05 -4.46 4.28
C VAL A 17 8.74 -3.38 5.29
N ALA A 18 9.03 -3.57 6.58
CA ALA A 18 8.97 -2.48 7.55
C ALA A 18 10.07 -1.43 7.31
N ALA A 19 11.23 -1.84 6.77
CA ALA A 19 12.29 -0.93 6.34
C ALA A 19 11.99 -0.22 5.00
N THR A 20 11.10 -0.80 4.18
CA THR A 20 10.77 -0.28 2.84
C THR A 20 9.48 0.52 2.81
N TYR A 21 8.44 0.08 3.54
CA TYR A 21 7.11 0.67 3.51
C TYR A 21 6.57 0.92 4.91
N ARG A 22 5.89 2.06 5.08
CA ARG A 22 5.06 2.33 6.26
C ARG A 22 3.58 2.31 5.86
N VAL A 23 2.80 1.45 6.51
CA VAL A 23 1.36 1.31 6.27
C VAL A 23 0.56 1.70 7.50
N ARG A 24 -0.45 2.56 7.33
CA ARG A 24 -1.44 2.91 8.34
C ARG A 24 -2.84 2.75 7.75
N ILE A 25 -3.78 2.28 8.57
CA ILE A 25 -5.18 2.14 8.16
C ILE A 25 -6.07 2.81 9.20
N SER A 26 -7.03 3.59 8.73
CA SER A 26 -8.17 4.06 9.49
C SER A 26 -9.47 3.69 8.78
N ALA A 27 -10.61 3.92 9.44
CA ALA A 27 -11.91 3.69 8.86
C ALA A 27 -12.88 4.82 9.23
N THR A 28 -13.72 5.21 8.28
CA THR A 28 -14.84 6.13 8.50
C THR A 28 -16.15 5.45 8.09
N ARG A 29 -17.27 5.95 8.61
CA ARG A 29 -18.59 5.58 8.10
C ARG A 29 -18.97 6.59 7.03
N GLU A 30 -19.37 6.09 5.88
CA GLU A 30 -19.79 6.89 4.75
C GLU A 30 -21.27 6.61 4.45
N THR A 31 -22.07 7.66 4.25
CA THR A 31 -23.48 7.56 3.87
C THR A 31 -23.61 8.03 2.43
N ARG A 32 -23.99 7.14 1.51
CA ARG A 32 -24.28 7.57 0.13
C ARG A 32 -25.64 8.27 0.06
N LYS A 33 -25.84 9.04 -1.02
CA LYS A 33 -27.13 9.68 -1.38
C LYS A 33 -28.34 8.72 -1.35
N SER A 34 -28.11 7.40 -1.39
CA SER A 34 -29.11 6.33 -1.33
C SER A 34 -29.36 5.75 0.08
N LEU A 35 -29.04 6.47 1.17
CA LEU A 35 -29.16 6.06 2.59
C LEU A 35 -28.34 4.82 3.04
N ALA A 36 -27.66 4.14 2.11
CA ALA A 36 -26.80 3.01 2.43
C ALA A 36 -25.52 3.50 3.14
N THR A 37 -25.35 3.11 4.40
CA THR A 37 -24.15 3.36 5.20
C THR A 37 -23.14 2.22 5.02
N TYR A 38 -21.88 2.53 4.73
CA TYR A 38 -20.81 1.53 4.66
C TYR A 38 -19.55 2.02 5.37
N THR A 39 -18.69 1.07 5.74
CA THR A 39 -17.36 1.37 6.27
C THR A 39 -16.39 1.58 5.11
N LEU A 40 -15.78 2.75 5.04
CA LEU A 40 -14.71 3.08 4.11
C LEU A 40 -13.36 3.02 4.84
N TYR A 41 -12.42 2.25 4.31
CA TYR A 41 -11.06 2.14 4.87
C TYR A 41 -10.12 3.08 4.12
N HIS A 42 -9.35 3.85 4.86
CA HIS A 42 -8.34 4.77 4.34
C HIS A 42 -6.96 4.22 4.67
N ILE A 43 -6.18 3.90 3.64
CA ILE A 43 -4.92 3.17 3.73
C ILE A 43 -3.81 4.12 3.31
N SER A 44 -3.05 4.62 4.27
CA SER A 44 -1.84 5.36 3.99
C SER A 44 -0.69 4.39 3.73
N VAL A 45 -0.08 4.48 2.55
CA VAL A 45 1.15 3.76 2.17
C VAL A 45 2.25 4.79 1.93
N SER A 46 3.37 4.64 2.63
CA SER A 46 4.58 5.43 2.39
C SER A 46 5.71 4.48 1.98
N CYS A 47 6.33 4.72 0.82
CA CYS A 47 7.54 4.04 0.37
C CYS A 47 8.75 4.85 0.83
N LEU A 48 9.58 4.29 1.69
CA LEU A 48 10.75 4.95 2.25
C LEU A 48 11.91 5.03 1.25
N VAL A 49 11.93 4.13 0.25
CA VAL A 49 12.93 4.10 -0.82
C VAL A 49 12.64 5.17 -1.88
N SER A 50 11.43 5.17 -2.47
CA SER A 50 11.05 6.19 -3.47
C SER A 50 10.67 7.53 -2.85
N ARG A 51 10.55 7.58 -1.51
CA ARG A 51 10.07 8.74 -0.76
C ARG A 51 8.69 9.20 -1.23
N GLU A 52 7.84 8.30 -1.71
CA GLU A 52 6.48 8.63 -2.10
C GLU A 52 5.49 8.17 -1.02
N TRP A 53 4.40 8.90 -0.86
CA TRP A 53 3.28 8.46 -0.02
C TRP A 53 1.95 8.68 -0.72
N ARG A 54 0.95 7.88 -0.33
CA ARG A 54 -0.42 7.95 -0.85
C ARG A 54 -1.43 7.45 0.19
N ILE A 55 -2.66 7.96 0.11
CA ILE A 55 -3.85 7.43 0.77
C ILE A 55 -4.75 6.79 -0.28
N ILE A 56 -5.08 5.52 -0.06
CA ILE A 56 -5.94 4.71 -0.90
C ILE A 56 -7.25 4.47 -0.13
N GLN A 57 -8.39 4.60 -0.78
CA GLN A 57 -9.69 4.39 -0.16
C GLN A 57 -10.36 3.13 -0.72
N ARG A 58 -10.72 2.17 0.15
CA ARG A 58 -11.34 0.89 -0.26
C ARG A 58 -12.40 0.46 0.74
N ARG A 59 -13.42 -0.23 0.25
CA ARG A 59 -14.45 -0.91 1.04
C ARG A 59 -14.09 -2.38 1.18
N TYR A 60 -14.71 -3.09 2.12
CA TYR A 60 -14.52 -4.54 2.29
C TYR A 60 -14.63 -5.31 0.96
N SER A 61 -15.64 -4.97 0.14
CA SER A 61 -15.87 -5.60 -1.16
C SER A 61 -14.67 -5.52 -2.08
N ASP A 62 -13.92 -4.42 -2.04
CA ASP A 62 -12.79 -4.19 -2.94
C ASP A 62 -11.58 -5.05 -2.53
N PHE A 63 -11.35 -5.21 -1.22
CA PHE A 63 -10.35 -6.16 -0.70
C PHE A 63 -10.72 -7.59 -1.05
N PHE A 64 -11.99 -7.96 -0.85
CA PHE A 64 -12.47 -9.31 -1.13
C PHE A 64 -12.35 -9.64 -2.62
N ALA A 65 -12.81 -8.73 -3.50
CA ALA A 65 -12.71 -8.88 -4.95
C ALA A 65 -11.24 -9.02 -5.41
N LEU A 66 -10.32 -8.22 -4.86
CA LEU A 66 -8.90 -8.39 -5.19
C LEU A 66 -8.39 -9.78 -4.76
N ARG A 67 -8.66 -10.20 -3.51
CA ARG A 67 -8.20 -11.50 -3.02
C ARG A 67 -8.74 -12.66 -3.88
N ASP A 68 -10.01 -12.59 -4.23
CA ASP A 68 -10.67 -13.60 -5.06
C ASP A 68 -10.08 -13.65 -6.47
N ALA A 69 -9.87 -12.49 -7.10
CA ALA A 69 -9.20 -12.39 -8.40
C ALA A 69 -7.75 -12.90 -8.36
N LEU A 70 -7.00 -12.63 -7.29
CA LEU A 70 -5.65 -13.17 -7.11
C LEU A 70 -5.65 -14.69 -6.91
N ALA A 71 -6.65 -15.24 -6.22
CA ALA A 71 -6.82 -16.67 -6.04
C ALA A 71 -7.13 -17.37 -7.38
N ASP A 72 -8.02 -16.78 -8.18
CA ASP A 72 -8.30 -17.26 -9.52
C ASP A 72 -7.07 -17.22 -10.43
N LEU A 73 -6.36 -16.09 -10.40
CA LEU A 73 -5.14 -15.92 -11.17
C LEU A 73 -4.06 -16.91 -10.76
N GLN A 74 -3.92 -17.19 -9.46
CA GLN A 74 -2.98 -18.17 -8.93
C GLN A 74 -3.30 -19.58 -9.45
N ARG A 75 -4.57 -19.97 -9.50
CA ARG A 75 -4.99 -21.27 -10.08
C ARG A 75 -4.71 -21.34 -11.57
N ARG A 76 -5.04 -20.30 -12.33
CA ARG A 76 -4.81 -20.23 -13.79
C ARG A 76 -3.31 -20.20 -14.14
N ALA A 77 -2.47 -19.67 -13.27
CA ALA A 77 -1.03 -19.60 -13.43
C ALA A 77 -0.29 -20.75 -12.74
N PHE A 78 -0.95 -21.90 -12.54
CA PHE A 78 -0.33 -23.08 -11.92
C PHE A 78 1.01 -23.42 -12.59
N GLY A 79 2.04 -23.67 -11.77
CA GLY A 79 3.41 -23.94 -12.23
C GLY A 79 4.25 -22.70 -12.52
N ALA A 80 3.68 -21.50 -12.62
CA ALA A 80 4.47 -20.28 -12.73
C ALA A 80 5.20 -19.97 -11.40
N PRO A 81 6.51 -19.66 -11.40
CA PRO A 81 7.25 -19.33 -10.17
C PRO A 81 6.62 -18.21 -9.35
N TRP A 82 5.93 -17.28 -10.04
CA TRP A 82 5.26 -16.16 -9.40
C TRP A 82 3.88 -16.46 -8.83
N ALA A 83 3.22 -17.51 -9.28
CA ALA A 83 1.93 -17.91 -8.76
C ALA A 83 2.07 -18.46 -7.33
N ALA A 84 3.08 -19.30 -7.07
CA ALA A 84 3.35 -19.82 -5.72
C ALA A 84 3.64 -18.69 -4.71
N ALA A 85 4.29 -17.62 -5.14
CA ALA A 85 4.58 -16.47 -4.30
C ALA A 85 3.33 -15.65 -3.89
N LEU A 86 2.15 -15.91 -4.48
CA LEU A 86 0.88 -15.29 -4.07
C LEU A 86 0.25 -15.96 -2.84
N SER A 87 0.63 -17.19 -2.47
CA SER A 87 -0.02 -17.94 -1.38
C SER A 87 -0.09 -17.18 -0.06
N PRO A 88 0.94 -16.44 0.41
CA PRO A 88 0.81 -15.65 1.63
C PRO A 88 -0.33 -14.64 1.59
N ILE A 89 -0.67 -14.11 0.41
CA ILE A 89 -1.74 -13.13 0.17
C ILE A 89 -3.10 -13.83 0.03
N VAL A 90 -3.15 -14.91 -0.77
CA VAL A 90 -4.38 -15.64 -1.09
C VAL A 90 -4.86 -16.48 0.08
N ASP A 91 -3.96 -17.28 0.66
CA ASP A 91 -4.25 -18.26 1.71
C ASP A 91 -4.13 -17.65 3.12
N GLY A 92 -3.61 -16.42 3.22
CA GLY A 92 -3.42 -15.73 4.48
C GLY A 92 -4.74 -15.37 5.21
N PRO A 93 -4.67 -15.07 6.52
CA PRO A 93 -5.84 -14.65 7.30
C PRO A 93 -6.52 -13.42 6.68
N PHE A 94 -7.83 -13.52 6.48
CA PHE A 94 -8.63 -12.47 5.86
C PHE A 94 -9.99 -12.34 6.56
N PRO A 95 -10.57 -11.13 6.67
CA PRO A 95 -11.83 -10.96 7.38
C PRO A 95 -12.97 -11.70 6.68
N ALA A 96 -13.81 -12.38 7.46
CA ALA A 96 -15.00 -13.04 6.94
C ALA A 96 -16.01 -12.04 6.35
N LYS A 97 -16.74 -12.47 5.32
CA LYS A 97 -17.87 -11.73 4.75
C LYS A 97 -19.00 -11.68 5.77
N ARG A 98 -19.54 -10.48 6.01
CA ARG A 98 -20.65 -10.25 6.93
C ARG A 98 -21.67 -9.35 6.25
N TYR A 99 -22.95 -9.67 6.41
CA TYR A 99 -24.06 -8.94 5.79
C TYR A 99 -24.72 -7.92 6.73
N PHE A 100 -24.41 -8.00 8.02
CA PHE A 100 -24.88 -7.05 9.03
C PHE A 100 -23.97 -5.82 9.11
N ARG A 101 -24.47 -4.76 9.76
CA ARG A 101 -23.74 -3.51 9.96
C ARG A 101 -22.46 -3.73 10.77
N ASP A 102 -21.37 -3.08 10.35
CA ASP A 102 -20.08 -3.17 11.03
C ASP A 102 -20.13 -2.55 12.43
N THR A 103 -19.78 -3.37 13.43
CA THR A 103 -19.52 -2.93 14.81
C THR A 103 -18.08 -2.43 14.95
N ARG A 104 -17.77 -1.72 16.05
CA ARG A 104 -16.40 -1.25 16.31
C ARG A 104 -15.37 -2.39 16.44
N SER A 105 -15.78 -3.56 16.93
CA SER A 105 -14.90 -4.73 17.01
C SER A 105 -14.60 -5.29 15.62
N ILE A 106 -15.62 -5.41 14.75
CA ILE A 106 -15.47 -5.84 13.36
C ILE A 106 -14.53 -4.90 12.59
N VAL A 107 -14.70 -3.58 12.75
CA VAL A 107 -13.83 -2.61 12.09
C VAL A 107 -12.37 -2.75 12.56
N ARG A 108 -12.12 -2.92 13.86
CA ARG A 108 -10.77 -3.14 14.41
C ARG A 108 -10.12 -4.41 13.87
N GLU A 109 -10.84 -5.52 13.86
CA GLU A 109 -10.39 -6.80 13.31
C GLU A 109 -10.02 -6.64 11.83
N ARG A 110 -10.92 -6.05 11.02
CA ARG A 110 -10.70 -5.78 9.61
C ARG A 110 -9.47 -4.90 9.36
N MET A 111 -9.31 -3.80 10.10
CA MET A 111 -8.13 -2.93 9.96
C MET A 111 -6.82 -3.69 10.21
N ARG A 112 -6.76 -4.57 11.22
CA ARG A 112 -5.58 -5.38 11.50
C ARG A 112 -5.27 -6.35 10.36
N LEU A 113 -6.27 -7.10 9.90
CA LEU A 113 -6.12 -8.09 8.83
C LEU A 113 -5.82 -7.44 7.47
N PHE A 114 -6.51 -6.36 7.13
CA PHE A 114 -6.23 -5.57 5.92
C PHE A 114 -4.84 -4.94 5.93
N LYS A 115 -4.32 -4.53 7.10
CA LYS A 115 -2.94 -4.03 7.20
C LYS A 115 -1.94 -5.14 6.86
N SER A 116 -2.18 -6.36 7.33
CA SER A 116 -1.36 -7.53 6.98
C SER A 116 -1.42 -7.84 5.48
N PHE A 117 -2.64 -7.91 4.93
CA PHE A 117 -2.89 -8.18 3.52
C PHE A 117 -2.21 -7.15 2.60
N VAL A 118 -2.38 -5.85 2.86
CA VAL A 118 -1.71 -4.78 2.10
C VAL A 118 -0.20 -4.87 2.24
N GLY A 119 0.31 -5.18 3.44
CA GLY A 119 1.73 -5.41 3.65
C GLY A 119 2.28 -6.50 2.73
N GLN A 120 1.58 -7.64 2.63
CA GLN A 120 1.95 -8.75 1.73
C GLN A 120 1.89 -8.35 0.25
N LEU A 121 0.87 -7.61 -0.19
CA LEU A 121 0.81 -7.08 -1.55
C LEU A 121 2.02 -6.20 -1.88
N LEU A 122 2.43 -5.33 -0.95
CA LEU A 122 3.60 -4.47 -1.12
C LEU A 122 4.91 -5.27 -1.13
N ARG A 123 5.04 -6.31 -0.28
CA ARG A 123 6.19 -7.23 -0.31
C ARG A 123 6.32 -7.88 -1.68
N PHE A 124 5.23 -8.48 -2.14
CA PHE A 124 5.16 -9.18 -3.41
C PHE A 124 5.52 -8.24 -4.55
N ARG A 125 4.87 -7.07 -4.61
CA ARG A 125 5.15 -6.07 -5.64
C ARG A 125 6.61 -5.65 -5.66
N HIS A 126 7.21 -5.36 -4.49
CA HIS A 126 8.60 -4.96 -4.40
C HIS A 126 9.55 -6.06 -4.92
N HIS A 127 9.33 -7.29 -4.46
CA HIS A 127 10.10 -8.46 -4.91
C HIS A 127 10.02 -8.63 -6.43
N TYR A 128 8.81 -8.64 -6.98
CA TYR A 128 8.60 -8.88 -8.40
C TYR A 128 9.10 -7.74 -9.28
N LEU A 129 8.98 -6.48 -8.87
CA LEU A 129 9.56 -5.37 -9.63
C LEU A 129 11.09 -5.35 -9.58
N ALA A 130 11.70 -5.70 -8.45
CA ALA A 130 13.15 -5.87 -8.37
C ALA A 130 13.64 -7.02 -9.28
N LEU A 131 12.84 -8.08 -9.40
CA LEU A 131 13.12 -9.23 -10.25
C LEU A 131 12.80 -9.02 -11.73
N LEU A 132 11.87 -8.14 -12.09
CA LEU A 132 11.52 -7.83 -13.49
C LEU A 132 12.70 -7.23 -14.26
N GLN A 133 13.65 -6.57 -13.57
CA GLN A 133 14.93 -6.17 -14.17
C GLN A 133 15.80 -7.37 -14.60
N ARG A 134 15.56 -8.56 -14.04
CA ARG A 134 16.32 -9.80 -14.30
C ARG A 134 15.51 -10.84 -15.10
N HIS A 135 14.18 -10.79 -15.05
CA HIS A 135 13.28 -11.75 -15.69
C HIS A 135 12.41 -11.09 -16.77
N VAL A 136 13.07 -10.63 -17.84
CA VAL A 136 12.43 -10.01 -19.03
C VAL A 136 11.31 -10.89 -19.63
N HIS A 137 11.41 -12.22 -19.48
CA HIS A 137 10.42 -13.16 -20.01
C HIS A 137 9.11 -13.24 -19.20
N ALA A 138 9.12 -13.01 -17.89
CA ALA A 138 7.89 -13.01 -17.08
C ALA A 138 6.96 -11.85 -17.45
N ALA A 139 7.53 -10.72 -17.87
CA ALA A 139 6.80 -9.54 -18.33
C ALA A 139 5.96 -9.79 -19.60
N LYS A 140 6.23 -10.85 -20.35
CA LYS A 140 5.46 -11.23 -21.56
C LYS A 140 4.23 -12.10 -21.26
N SER A 141 4.10 -12.64 -20.05
CA SER A 141 2.95 -13.48 -19.68
C SER A 141 1.69 -12.62 -19.53
N PRO A 142 0.58 -12.94 -20.22
CA PRO A 142 -0.67 -12.17 -20.09
C PRO A 142 -1.23 -12.25 -18.67
N LEU A 143 -1.06 -13.39 -17.99
CA LEU A 143 -1.47 -13.58 -16.59
C LEU A 143 -0.64 -12.71 -15.64
N PHE A 144 0.64 -12.53 -15.92
CA PHE A 144 1.48 -11.64 -15.12
C PHE A 144 1.12 -10.15 -15.35
N VAL A 145 0.76 -9.77 -16.58
CA VAL A 145 0.23 -8.42 -16.84
C VAL A 145 -1.11 -8.20 -16.12
N GLU A 146 -1.99 -9.20 -16.11
CA GLU A 146 -3.24 -9.19 -15.33
C GLU A 146 -2.96 -8.99 -13.84
N LEU A 147 -1.99 -9.70 -13.27
CA LEU A 147 -1.52 -9.52 -11.89
C LEU A 147 -1.10 -8.07 -11.62
N LEU A 148 -0.24 -7.50 -12.47
CA LEU A 148 0.22 -6.12 -12.31
C LEU A 148 -0.94 -5.13 -12.39
N ARG A 149 -1.93 -5.36 -13.27
CA ARG A 149 -3.13 -4.52 -13.35
C ARG A 149 -3.96 -4.59 -12.07
N LEU A 150 -4.19 -5.78 -11.52
CA LEU A 150 -4.90 -5.97 -10.25
C LEU A 150 -4.20 -5.23 -9.10
N LEU A 151 -2.89 -5.40 -8.97
CA LEU A 151 -2.09 -4.73 -7.94
C LEU A 151 -2.10 -3.21 -8.10
N HIS A 152 -1.91 -2.69 -9.32
CA HIS A 152 -1.92 -1.25 -9.58
C HIS A 152 -3.30 -0.63 -9.39
N GLY A 153 -4.36 -1.29 -9.85
CA GLY A 153 -5.73 -0.83 -9.67
C GLY A 153 -6.11 -0.77 -8.19
N PHE A 154 -5.75 -1.80 -7.41
CA PHE A 154 -6.06 -1.80 -5.99
C PHE A 154 -5.24 -0.78 -5.20
N LEU A 155 -3.92 -0.71 -5.44
CA LEU A 155 -2.99 0.14 -4.68
C LEU A 155 -2.89 1.59 -5.23
N GLU A 156 -3.57 1.91 -6.32
CA GLU A 156 -3.51 3.21 -7.02
C GLU A 156 -2.08 3.67 -7.30
N LEU A 157 -1.20 2.72 -7.60
CA LEU A 157 0.21 2.99 -7.84
C LEU A 157 0.38 3.46 -9.28
N ARG A 158 1.14 4.55 -9.45
CA ARG A 158 1.58 4.99 -10.78
C ARG A 158 2.73 4.09 -11.21
N LEU A 159 2.59 3.39 -12.33
CA LEU A 159 3.65 2.56 -12.92
C LEU A 159 4.84 3.41 -13.44
N HIS A 160 4.62 4.70 -13.75
CA HIS A 160 5.54 5.51 -14.57
C HIS A 160 6.69 6.24 -13.84
N LYS A 161 6.79 6.23 -12.50
CA LYS A 161 7.79 7.05 -11.77
C LYS A 161 9.06 6.34 -11.32
N LEU A 162 9.33 5.11 -11.78
CA LEU A 162 10.62 4.46 -11.55
C LEU A 162 11.78 5.08 -12.37
N LEU A 163 11.47 6.02 -13.29
CA LEU A 163 12.44 6.64 -14.21
C LEU A 163 12.78 8.11 -13.89
N HIS A 164 12.00 8.77 -13.03
CA HIS A 164 12.26 10.16 -12.64
C HIS A 164 12.33 10.23 -11.11
N GLY A 165 13.56 10.29 -10.60
CA GLY A 165 13.82 10.50 -9.18
C GLY A 165 13.10 11.75 -8.67
N PRO A 166 12.65 11.77 -7.40
CA PRO A 166 11.98 12.93 -6.86
C PRO A 166 12.92 14.14 -6.90
N GLN A 167 12.50 15.20 -7.59
CA GLN A 167 13.14 16.51 -7.44
C GLN A 167 12.93 16.96 -5.99
N LEU A 168 13.98 16.81 -5.18
CA LEU A 168 14.05 17.27 -3.80
C LEU A 168 14.01 18.81 -3.81
N ALA A 169 12.80 19.38 -3.76
CA ALA A 169 12.69 20.77 -3.34
C ALA A 169 12.76 20.78 -1.81
N ARG A 170 13.76 21.48 -1.27
CA ARG A 170 13.82 21.83 0.16
C ARG A 170 12.63 22.72 0.49
N THR A 171 12.05 22.55 1.67
CA THR A 171 11.02 23.44 2.19
C THR A 171 11.67 24.49 3.06
N ASP A 172 11.39 25.76 2.81
CA ASP A 172 11.68 26.86 3.74
C ASP A 172 10.70 26.91 4.94
N GLU A 173 9.77 25.95 5.02
CA GLU A 173 8.81 25.86 6.12
C GLU A 173 9.50 25.40 7.41
N THR A 174 9.73 26.34 8.34
CA THR A 174 10.39 26.11 9.63
C THR A 174 9.44 25.58 10.72
N ALA A 175 8.13 25.59 10.48
CA ALA A 175 7.11 25.16 11.45
C ALA A 175 5.92 24.47 10.77
N CYS A 176 5.45 23.37 11.36
CA CYS A 176 4.32 22.60 10.84
C CYS A 176 3.00 23.28 11.20
N ALA A 177 2.21 23.75 10.23
CA ALA A 177 0.96 24.45 10.51
C ALA A 177 -0.14 23.60 11.19
N ILE A 178 0.04 22.28 11.32
CA ILE A 178 -0.90 21.41 12.05
C ILE A 178 -0.61 21.38 13.56
N CYS A 179 0.67 21.34 13.94
CA CYS A 179 1.06 21.22 15.35
C CYS A 179 1.88 22.40 15.87
N LEU A 180 2.10 23.40 15.03
CA LEU A 180 2.82 24.65 15.31
C LEU A 180 4.27 24.44 15.82
N ALA A 181 4.88 23.30 15.51
CA ALA A 181 6.23 22.94 15.94
C ALA A 181 7.15 22.68 14.74
N GLY A 182 8.44 23.02 14.87
CA GLY A 182 9.44 22.84 13.81
C GLY A 182 10.30 21.56 13.88
N ARG A 183 10.47 20.97 15.08
CA ARG A 183 11.35 19.79 15.26
C ARG A 183 10.61 18.46 15.11
N ARG A 184 10.72 17.81 13.93
CA ARG A 184 10.66 16.34 13.77
C ARG A 184 11.51 15.89 12.59
N ARG A 185 11.96 14.63 12.63
CA ARG A 185 12.87 14.01 11.63
C ARG A 185 12.22 13.66 10.28
N GLN A 186 10.91 13.86 10.11
CA GLN A 186 10.25 13.44 8.87
C GLN A 186 9.08 14.34 8.52
N TRP A 187 9.16 14.91 7.34
CA TRP A 187 8.16 15.77 6.75
C TRP A 187 7.61 15.15 5.48
N LEU A 188 6.44 15.61 5.07
CA LEU A 188 5.86 15.27 3.80
C LEU A 188 5.31 16.52 3.13
N ARG A 189 5.41 16.53 1.80
CA ARG A 189 4.88 17.56 0.94
C ARG A 189 3.70 17.02 0.15
N LEU A 190 2.60 17.75 0.14
CA LEU A 190 1.37 17.37 -0.54
C LEU A 190 1.47 17.61 -2.05
N SER A 191 0.80 16.78 -2.86
CA SER A 191 0.56 17.03 -4.27
C SER A 191 -0.96 17.20 -4.50
N PRO A 192 -1.41 18.19 -5.28
CA PRO A 192 -0.63 19.12 -6.12
C PRO A 192 -0.19 20.42 -5.42
N CYS A 193 -0.69 20.74 -4.23
CA CYS A 193 -0.53 22.07 -3.63
C CYS A 193 0.85 22.38 -3.03
N GLN A 194 1.73 21.40 -2.89
CA GLN A 194 3.12 21.55 -2.41
C GLN A 194 3.32 22.07 -0.98
N HIS A 195 2.26 22.30 -0.19
CA HIS A 195 2.38 22.56 1.25
C HIS A 195 3.00 21.37 1.98
N ALA A 196 3.84 21.62 2.99
CA ALA A 196 4.47 20.57 3.76
C ALA A 196 4.12 20.61 5.25
N PHE A 197 4.22 19.44 5.86
CA PHE A 197 3.87 19.20 7.25
C PHE A 197 4.72 18.05 7.79
N HIS A 198 4.80 17.92 9.11
CA HIS A 198 5.26 16.67 9.70
C HIS A 198 4.48 15.49 9.13
N ALA A 199 5.19 14.41 8.76
CA ALA A 199 4.58 13.28 8.07
C ALA A 199 3.44 12.66 8.89
N SER A 200 3.62 12.50 10.21
CA SER A 200 2.56 12.02 11.09
C SER A 200 1.34 12.95 11.11
N CYS A 201 1.55 14.26 11.21
CA CYS A 201 0.49 15.26 11.27
C CYS A 201 -0.35 15.29 9.99
N ALA A 202 0.30 15.34 8.82
CA ALA A 202 -0.43 15.32 7.56
C ALA A 202 -1.16 14.00 7.32
N ILE A 203 -0.54 12.84 7.60
CA ILE A 203 -1.24 11.56 7.45
C ILE A 203 -2.46 11.49 8.40
N ASP A 204 -2.32 11.88 9.67
CA ASP A 204 -3.44 11.89 10.61
C ASP A 204 -4.60 12.79 10.14
N TRP A 205 -4.25 13.97 9.62
CA TRP A 205 -5.22 14.90 9.06
C TRP A 205 -5.93 14.30 7.84
N LEU A 206 -5.18 13.81 6.86
CA LEU A 206 -5.71 13.36 5.58
C LEU A 206 -6.53 12.07 5.67
N LEU A 207 -6.24 11.22 6.66
CA LEU A 207 -7.08 10.06 6.98
C LEU A 207 -8.46 10.44 7.52
N ARG A 208 -8.68 11.71 7.89
CA ARG A 208 -9.98 12.25 8.33
C ARG A 208 -10.60 13.20 7.30
N LYS A 209 -9.78 14.08 6.72
CA LYS A 209 -10.18 15.09 5.73
C LYS A 209 -9.17 15.10 4.59
N PRO A 210 -9.52 14.61 3.38
CA PRO A 210 -8.57 14.44 2.27
C PRO A 210 -8.23 15.76 1.56
N THR A 211 -8.00 16.84 2.31
CA THR A 211 -7.72 18.19 1.83
C THR A 211 -6.54 18.80 2.59
N CYS A 212 -5.80 19.68 1.93
CA CYS A 212 -4.71 20.44 2.55
C CYS A 212 -5.24 21.31 3.71
N PRO A 213 -4.59 21.30 4.90
CA PRO A 213 -4.97 22.18 6.01
C PRO A 213 -4.89 23.68 5.70
N VAL A 214 -4.04 24.08 4.76
CA VAL A 214 -3.78 25.48 4.40
C VAL A 214 -4.74 25.94 3.29
N CYS A 215 -4.63 25.34 2.10
CA CYS A 215 -5.38 25.81 0.91
C CYS A 215 -6.65 25.01 0.61
N ARG A 216 -6.96 23.97 1.39
CA ARG A 216 -8.14 23.08 1.20
C ARG A 216 -8.18 22.31 -0.13
N THR A 217 -7.15 22.41 -0.98
CA THR A 217 -7.02 21.58 -2.18
C THR A 217 -7.00 20.10 -1.80
N GLY A 218 -7.72 19.27 -2.56
CA GLY A 218 -7.73 17.82 -2.39
C GLY A 218 -6.31 17.22 -2.48
N ALA A 219 -5.95 16.37 -1.53
CA ALA A 219 -4.63 15.76 -1.48
C ALA A 219 -4.73 14.32 -0.99
N SER A 220 -4.23 13.39 -1.82
CA SER A 220 -4.17 11.97 -1.49
C SER A 220 -2.79 11.36 -1.74
N ALA A 221 -1.80 12.15 -2.17
CA ALA A 221 -0.45 11.68 -2.43
C ALA A 221 0.56 12.83 -2.30
N GLY A 222 1.84 12.45 -2.26
CA GLY A 222 2.94 13.40 -2.23
C GLY A 222 4.28 12.73 -2.04
N VAL A 223 5.27 13.52 -1.58
CA VAL A 223 6.63 13.04 -1.33
C VAL A 223 7.02 13.24 0.14
N LEU A 224 7.79 12.30 0.67
CA LEU A 224 8.50 12.43 1.94
C LEU A 224 9.73 13.31 1.71
N ILE A 225 9.89 14.32 2.55
CA ILE A 225 11.03 15.23 2.52
C ILE A 225 11.79 15.07 3.84
N ALA A 226 13.11 15.12 3.73
CA ALA A 226 14.04 14.94 4.84
C ALA A 226 14.11 16.22 5.67
#